data_AF-A0A9D8L6U3-F1
#
_entry.id   AF-A0A9D8L6U3-F1
#
_cell.length_a   1.000
_cell.length_b   1.000
_cell.length_c   1.000
_cell.angle_alpha   90.00
_cell.angle_beta   90.00
_cell.angle_gamma   90.00
#
_symmetry.space_group_name_H-M   'P 1'
#
loop_
_entity.id
_entity.type
_entity.pdbx_description
1 polymer ?
#
loop_
_entity_poly.entity_id
_entity_poly.type
_entity_poly.pdbx_seq_one_letter_code
_entity_poly.pdbx_strand_id
1 'polypeptide(L)' 'MSTVTIIDYGSGNLRSAHKAFERAARETGTGDTILVTDDVEAVRRADRIVLPGVGAFADCRAGLDAVTGMVE' A
#
# COMPACT_ATOMS: atom_id res chain seq x y z
N MET A 1 13.86 -7.62 -8.93
CA MET A 1 13.26 -6.30 -8.64
C MET A 1 11.90 -6.61 -8.06
N SER A 2 11.66 -6.32 -6.78
CA SER A 2 10.38 -6.67 -6.14
C SER A 2 9.40 -5.50 -6.14
N THR A 3 8.12 -5.80 -6.16
CA THR A 3 7.02 -4.83 -6.09
C THR A 3 6.50 -4.77 -4.66
N VAL A 4 6.56 -3.58 -4.06
CA VAL A 4 5.96 -3.27 -2.76
C VAL A 4 4.72 -2.44 -3.04
N THR A 5 3.56 -3.03 -2.77
CA THR A 5 2.27 -2.37 -3.01
C THR A 5 1.70 -1.83 -1.71
N ILE A 6 1.41 -0.54 -1.67
CA ILE A 6 0.70 0.16 -0.61
C ILE A 6 -0.78 0.20 -1.00
N ILE A 7 -1.64 -0.38 -0.16
CA ILE A 7 -3.08 -0.40 -0.43
C ILE A 7 -3.64 1.01 -0.26
N ASP A 8 -4.24 1.53 -1.33
CA ASP A 8 -5.09 2.71 -1.27
C ASP A 8 -6.50 2.29 -0.85
N TYR A 9 -6.89 2.67 0.36
CA TYR A 9 -8.26 2.52 0.86
C TYR A 9 -8.90 3.89 1.15
N GLY A 10 -8.36 4.98 0.59
CA GLY A 10 -8.80 6.35 0.84
C GLY A 10 -8.13 7.04 2.03
N SER A 11 -6.98 6.53 2.49
CA SER A 11 -6.22 7.14 3.60
C SER A 11 -5.55 8.45 3.20
N GLY A 12 -5.62 9.47 4.07
CA GLY A 12 -4.97 10.77 3.84
C GLY A 12 -3.44 10.77 3.87
N ASN A 13 -2.79 9.67 4.31
CA ASN A 13 -1.33 9.60 4.49
C ASN A 13 -0.56 8.98 3.31
N LEU A 14 -1.24 8.54 2.25
CA LEU A 14 -0.65 7.73 1.18
C LEU A 14 0.52 8.42 0.47
N ARG A 15 0.41 9.73 0.22
CA ARG A 15 1.47 10.49 -0.44
C ARG A 15 2.77 10.52 0.39
N SER A 16 2.65 10.59 1.71
CA SER A 16 3.79 10.58 2.63
C SER A 16 4.39 9.18 2.73
N ALA A 17 3.54 8.15 2.82
CA ALA A 17 3.98 6.76 2.83
C ALA A 17 4.73 6.41 1.54
N HIS A 18 4.15 6.73 0.38
CA HIS A 18 4.77 6.50 -0.93
C HIS A 18 6.18 7.07 -1.01
N LYS A 19 6.35 8.36 -0.69
CA LYS A 19 7.67 9.02 -0.70
C LYS A 19 8.66 8.39 0.28
N ALA A 20 8.20 7.95 1.46
CA ALA A 20 9.06 7.30 2.43
C ALA A 20 9.58 5.95 1.91
N PHE A 21 8.72 5.15 1.29
CA PHE A 21 9.10 3.89 0.67
C PHE A 21 9.99 4.08 -0.56
N GLU A 22 9.71 5.04 -1.44
CA GLU A 22 10.60 5.38 -2.57
C GLU A 22 12.00 5.78 -2.09
N ARG A 23 12.06 6.60 -1.03
CA ARG A 23 13.33 7.00 -0.43
C ARG A 23 14.07 5.80 0.17
N ALA A 24 13.38 4.94 0.91
CA ALA A 24 13.96 3.74 1.51
C ALA A 24 14.51 2.77 0.44
N ALA A 25 13.76 2.54 -0.65
CA ALA A 25 14.20 1.71 -1.77
C ALA A 25 15.46 2.29 -2.45
N ARG A 26 15.55 3.62 -2.58
CA ARG A 26 16.76 4.29 -3.07
C ARG A 26 17.95 4.18 -2.11
N GLU A 27 17.74 4.43 -0.82
CA GLU A 27 18.81 4.44 0.19
C GLU A 27 19.38 3.04 0.45
N THR A 28 18.54 2.01 0.40
CA THR A 28 18.95 0.61 0.57
C THR A 28 19.49 -0.02 -0.72
N GLY A 29 19.31 0.65 -1.86
CA GLY A 29 19.77 0.17 -3.17
C GLY A 29 19.02 -1.07 -3.67
N THR A 30 17.86 -1.41 -3.11
CA THR A 30 17.07 -2.59 -3.52
C THR A 30 16.46 -2.43 -4.91
N GLY A 31 16.22 -1.19 -5.34
CA GLY A 31 15.56 -0.90 -6.61
C GLY A 31 14.11 -1.39 -6.64
N ASP A 32 13.46 -1.54 -5.49
CA ASP A 32 12.08 -1.98 -5.42
C ASP A 32 11.14 -0.98 -6.09
N THR A 33 10.13 -1.50 -6.79
CA THR A 33 9.05 -0.67 -7.35
C THR A 33 8.00 -0.48 -6.28
N ILE A 34 7.73 0.78 -5.93
CA ILE A 34 6.68 1.14 -4.99
C ILE A 34 5.43 1.47 -5.78
N LEU A 35 4.34 0.77 -5.49
CA LEU A 35 3.04 0.98 -6.12
C LEU A 35 2.03 1.40 -5.05
N VAL A 36 1.20 2.40 -5.33
CA VAL A 36 0.04 2.74 -4.51
C VAL A 36 -1.20 2.47 -5.34
N THR A 37 -2.11 1.63 -4.86
CA THR A 37 -3.27 1.23 -5.66
C THR A 37 -4.38 0.64 -4.81
N ASP A 38 -5.62 0.82 -5.28
CA ASP A 38 -6.83 0.16 -4.83
C ASP A 38 -7.20 -1.05 -5.73
N ASP A 39 -6.42 -1.34 -6.77
CA ASP A 39 -6.62 -2.48 -7.66
C ASP A 39 -6.24 -3.79 -6.96
N VAL A 40 -7.25 -4.60 -6.67
CA VAL A 40 -7.14 -5.93 -6.07
C VAL A 40 -6.16 -6.82 -6.85
N GLU A 41 -6.17 -6.76 -8.17
CA GLU A 41 -5.32 -7.61 -9.00
C GLU A 41 -3.86 -7.16 -8.94
N ALA A 42 -3.60 -5.86 -8.80
CA ALA A 42 -2.26 -5.34 -8.56
C ALA A 42 -1.75 -5.69 -7.16
N VAL A 43 -2.61 -5.67 -6.14
CA VAL A 43 -2.28 -6.10 -4.77
C VAL A 43 -1.98 -7.61 -4.74
N ARG A 44 -2.78 -8.44 -5.41
CA ARG A 44 -2.58 -9.90 -5.51
C ARG A 44 -1.26 -10.29 -6.17
N ARG A 45 -0.77 -9.49 -7.12
CA ARG A 45 0.51 -9.71 -7.81
C ARG A 45 1.73 -9.15 -7.07
N ALA A 46 1.53 -8.43 -5.96
CA ALA A 46 2.63 -7.80 -5.24
C ALA A 46 3.52 -8.83 -4.54
N ASP A 47 4.83 -8.59 -4.52
CA ASP A 47 5.75 -9.41 -3.72
C ASP A 47 5.61 -9.10 -2.22
N ARG A 48 5.25 -7.86 -1.89
CA ARG A 48 5.00 -7.38 -0.54
C ARG A 48 3.85 -6.40 -0.52
N ILE A 49 3.04 -6.47 0.52
CA ILE A 49 1.87 -5.61 0.71
C ILE A 49 2.06 -4.77 1.97
N VAL A 50 1.72 -3.49 1.87
CA VAL A 50 1.70 -2.54 2.97
C VAL A 50 0.27 -2.03 3.11
N LEU A 51 -0.32 -2.24 4.28
CA LEU A 51 -1.56 -1.59 4.66
C LEU A 51 -1.20 -0.31 5.44
N PRO A 52 -1.37 0.89 4.85
CA PRO A 52 -1.16 2.13 5.59
C PRO A 52 -2.21 2.25 6.70
N GLY A 53 -1.92 3.04 7.73
CA GLY A 53 -2.85 3.27 8.83
C GLY A 53 -2.66 4.65 9.43
N VAL A 54 -3.74 5.42 9.52
CA VAL A 54 -3.86 6.61 10.36
C VAL A 54 -5.18 6.54 11.09
N GLY A 55 -5.18 6.82 12.40
CA GLY A 55 -6.39 6.77 13.22
C GLY A 55 -6.68 5.37 13.79
N ALA A 56 -7.96 5.06 13.96
CA ALA A 56 -8.38 3.81 14.59
C ALA A 56 -8.30 2.64 13.60
N PHE A 57 -7.95 1.45 14.10
CA PHE A 57 -7.92 0.23 13.29
C PHE A 57 -9.28 -0.06 12.61
N ALA A 58 -10.39 0.33 13.26
CA ALA A 58 -11.73 0.19 12.71
C ALA A 58 -11.91 0.95 11.38
N ASP A 59 -11.34 2.16 11.26
CA ASP A 59 -11.42 2.96 10.04
C ASP A 59 -10.63 2.33 8.89
N CYS A 60 -9.46 1.74 9.23
CA CYS A 60 -8.65 0.99 8.27
C CYS A 60 -9.40 -0.24 7.75
N ARG A 61 -10.07 -0.98 8.65
CA ARG A 61 -10.86 -2.15 8.27
C ARG A 61 -12.06 -1.76 7.41
N ALA A 62 -12.79 -0.72 7.79
CA ALA A 62 -13.92 -0.22 7.00
C ALA A 62 -13.50 0.22 5.59
N GLY A 63 -12.34 0.87 5.45
CA GLY A 63 -11.79 1.24 4.15
C GLY A 63 -11.44 0.03 3.28
N LEU A 64 -10.85 -1.02 3.87
CA LEU A 64 -10.58 -2.27 3.16
C LEU A 64 -11.86 -2.99 2.72
N ASP A 65 -12.84 -3.10 3.63
CA ASP A 65 -14.13 -3.74 3.33
C ASP A 65 -14.92 -2.96 2.25
N ALA A 66 -14.66 -1.66 2.09
CA ALA A 66 -15.26 -0.83 1.03
C ALA A 66 -14.65 -1.10 -0.36
N VAL A 67 -13.46 -1.70 -0.44
CA VAL A 67 -12.85 -2.10 -1.71
C VAL A 67 -13.24 -3.54 -2.02
N THR A 68 -14.20 -3.70 -2.95
CA THR A 68 -14.73 -5.01 -3.36
C THR A 68 -13.60 -5.96 -3.76
N GLY A 69 -13.52 -7.11 -3.09
CA GLY A 69 -12.53 -8.16 -3.38
C GLY A 69 -11.17 -7.98 -2.70
N MET A 70 -10.94 -6.90 -1.93
CA MET A 70 -9.65 -6.65 -1.27
C MET A 70 -9.43 -7.55 -0.03
N VAL A 71 -10.50 -7.99 0.62
CA VAL A 71 -10.47 -8.78 1.87
C VAL A 71 -10.75 -10.28 1.63
N GLU A 72 -11.04 -10.66 0.39
CA GLU A 72 -11.39 -12.03 -0.05
C GLU A 72 -10.19 -12.78 -0.66
#